data_AF-A0A164EM72-F1
#
_entry.id   AF-A0A164EM72-F1
#
_cell.length_a   1.000
_cell.length_b   1.000
_cell.length_c   1.000
_cell.angle_alpha   90.00
_cell.angle_beta   90.00
_cell.angle_gamma   90.00
#
_symmetry.space_group_name_H-M   'P 1'
#
loop_
_entity.id
_entity.type
_entity.pdbx_description
1 polymer ?
#
loop_
_entity_poly.entity_id
_entity_poly.type
_entity_poly.pdbx_seq_one_letter_code
_entity_poly.pdbx_strand_id
1 'polypeptide(L)'
;MSSRQNSRSGDGGGFGVLLGLLALAFIVTFIRWILGAIALVGLFFLVRAVVLHFRKHADANARRHAAIAARADQQHHWVLRGDDRGIYGTEGAEIMHQLRRIDSAR
;
A
#
# COMPACT_ATOMS: atom_id res chain seq x y z
N MET A 1 48.09 60.76 -40.56
CA MET A 1 46.70 60.27 -40.62
C MET A 1 46.59 59.05 -39.73
N SER A 2 45.99 59.19 -38.55
CA SER A 2 45.84 58.10 -37.57
C SER A 2 44.40 57.65 -37.53
N SER A 3 44.11 56.55 -38.21
CA SER A 3 42.79 55.91 -38.19
C SER A 3 42.76 54.92 -37.02
N ARG A 4 42.27 55.39 -35.87
CA ARG A 4 41.79 54.51 -34.79
C ARG A 4 40.59 53.75 -35.33
N GLN A 5 40.72 52.44 -35.51
CA GLN A 5 39.56 51.57 -35.67
C GLN A 5 39.42 50.68 -34.43
N ASN A 6 38.44 51.09 -33.65
CA ASN A 6 37.91 50.47 -32.45
C ASN A 6 36.95 49.35 -32.89
N SER A 7 37.46 48.14 -33.08
CA SER A 7 36.61 46.95 -33.30
C SER A 7 36.25 46.35 -31.95
N ARG A 8 35.03 46.65 -31.50
CA ARG A 8 34.37 46.03 -30.35
C ARG A 8 34.43 44.50 -30.47
N SER A 9 35.28 43.87 -29.68
CA SER A 9 35.25 42.42 -29.47
C SER A 9 34.01 42.10 -28.65
N GLY A 10 33.02 41.50 -29.31
CA GLY A 10 31.79 41.05 -28.68
C GLY A 10 32.07 39.91 -27.70
N ASP A 11 32.09 40.25 -26.41
CA ASP A 11 32.01 39.33 -25.29
C ASP A 11 30.58 38.77 -25.18
N GLY A 12 30.23 37.87 -26.10
CA GLY A 12 28.92 37.19 -26.14
C GLY A 12 29.01 35.67 -25.99
N GLY A 13 30.22 35.11 -26.07
CA GLY A 13 30.43 33.66 -26.06
C GLY A 13 30.19 33.02 -24.69
N GLY A 14 30.64 33.65 -23.60
CA GLY A 14 30.49 33.12 -22.25
C GLY A 14 29.02 33.08 -21.79
N PHE A 15 28.26 34.12 -22.09
CA PHE A 15 26.83 34.19 -21.77
C PHE A 15 26.00 33.17 -22.55
N GLY A 16 26.31 32.93 -23.83
CA GLY A 16 25.64 31.91 -24.62
C GLY A 16 25.86 30.50 -24.05
N VAL A 17 27.07 30.18 -23.61
CA VAL A 17 27.41 28.89 -22.98
C VAL A 17 26.72 28.73 -21.63
N LEU A 18 26.72 29.77 -20.79
CA LEU A 18 26.04 29.74 -19.49
C LEU A 18 24.52 29.56 -19.64
N LEU A 19 23.89 30.30 -20.56
CA LEU A 19 22.46 30.17 -20.84
C LEU A 19 22.12 28.78 -21.41
N GLY A 20 22.97 28.24 -22.30
CA GLY A 20 22.80 26.89 -22.85
C GLY A 20 22.87 25.81 -21.77
N LEU A 21 23.84 25.89 -20.85
CA LEU A 21 23.97 24.94 -19.74
C LEU A 21 22.80 25.05 -18.75
N LEU A 22 22.36 26.27 -18.45
CA LEU A 22 21.22 26.51 -17.57
C LEU A 22 19.92 25.95 -18.18
N ALA A 23 19.70 26.18 -19.48
CA ALA A 23 18.58 25.63 -20.21
C ALA A 23 18.62 24.09 -20.25
N LEU A 24 19.79 23.49 -20.51
CA LEU A 24 19.96 22.04 -20.51
C LEU A 24 19.67 21.43 -19.13
N ALA A 25 20.22 22.02 -18.07
CA ALA A 25 19.99 21.58 -16.69
C ALA A 25 18.50 21.68 -16.32
N PHE A 26 17.84 22.76 -16.77
CA PHE A 26 16.40 22.95 -16.58
C PHE A 26 15.59 21.90 -17.33
N ILE A 27 15.89 21.64 -18.60
CA ILE A 27 15.21 20.63 -19.43
C ILE A 27 15.35 19.23 -18.82
N VAL A 28 16.56 18.83 -18.43
CA VAL A 28 16.80 17.52 -17.80
C VAL A 28 16.02 17.37 -16.50
N THR A 29 16.01 18.42 -15.67
CA THR A 29 15.24 18.44 -14.42
C THR A 29 13.75 18.28 -14.70
N PHE A 30 13.22 19.02 -15.68
CA PHE A 30 11.81 19.00 -16.03
C PHE A 30 11.36 17.63 -16.55
N ILE A 31 12.14 16.99 -17.42
CA ILE A 31 11.85 15.65 -17.95
C ILE A 31 11.82 14.61 -16.83
N ARG A 32 12.75 14.67 -15.87
CA ARG A 32 12.77 13.75 -14.72
C ARG A 32 11.52 13.89 -13.85
N TRP A 33 11.05 15.12 -13.62
CA TRP A 33 9.80 15.36 -12.89
C TRP A 33 8.57 14.83 -13.64
N ILE A 34 8.53 15.00 -14.97
CA ILE A 34 7.46 14.44 -15.81
C ILE A 34 7.45 12.91 -15.74
N LEU A 35 8.61 12.27 -15.89
CA LEU A 35 8.74 10.82 -15.75
C LEU A 35 8.28 10.34 -14.38
N GLY A 36 8.67 11.03 -13.32
CA GLY A 36 8.19 10.76 -11.96
C GLY A 36 6.67 10.87 -11.84
N ALA A 37 6.07 11.93 -12.39
CA ALA A 37 4.62 12.12 -12.37
C ALA A 37 3.88 11.04 -13.17
N ILE A 38 4.35 10.71 -14.37
CA ILE A 38 3.78 9.64 -15.20
C ILE A 38 3.87 8.30 -14.48
N ALA A 39 5.01 7.99 -13.87
CA ALA A 39 5.19 6.76 -13.11
C ALA A 39 4.22 6.68 -11.91
N LEU A 40 4.02 7.79 -11.20
CA LEU A 40 3.14 7.85 -10.04
C LEU A 40 1.67 7.70 -10.44
N VAL A 41 1.24 8.37 -11.50
CA VAL A 41 -0.11 8.22 -12.08
C VAL A 41 -0.31 6.81 -12.63
N GLY A 42 0.66 6.29 -13.38
CA GLY A 42 0.64 4.93 -13.92
C GLY A 42 0.52 3.88 -12.83
N LEU A 43 1.29 4.01 -11.74
CA LEU A 43 1.21 3.13 -10.58
C LEU A 43 -0.15 3.23 -9.89
N PHE A 44 -0.68 4.45 -9.73
CA PHE A 44 -2.00 4.65 -9.14
C PHE A 44 -3.10 3.98 -9.97
N PHE A 45 -3.07 4.14 -11.29
CA PHE A 45 -4.00 3.47 -12.19
C PHE A 45 -3.83 1.95 -12.19
N LEU A 46 -2.59 1.45 -12.15
CA LEU A 46 -2.30 0.02 -12.08
C LEU A 46 -2.84 -0.58 -10.79
N VAL A 47 -2.58 0.02 -9.63
CA VAL A 47 -3.11 -0.40 -8.34
C VAL A 47 -4.64 -0.38 -8.36
N ARG A 48 -5.26 0.69 -8.89
CA ARG A 48 -6.71 0.80 -8.99
C ARG A 48 -7.32 -0.29 -9.90
N ALA A 49 -6.69 -0.55 -11.05
CA ALA A 49 -7.13 -1.57 -12.00
C ALA A 49 -6.96 -2.97 -11.42
N VAL A 50 -5.85 -3.23 -10.74
CA VAL A 50 -5.57 -4.46 -10.01
C VAL A 50 -6.63 -4.65 -8.92
N VAL A 51 -6.89 -3.67 -8.06
CA VAL A 51 -7.95 -3.78 -7.04
C VAL A 51 -9.32 -4.08 -7.67
N LEU A 52 -9.67 -3.43 -8.78
CA LEU A 52 -10.94 -3.68 -9.47
C LEU A 52 -11.02 -5.09 -10.09
N HIS A 53 -9.93 -5.59 -10.66
CA HIS A 53 -9.84 -6.96 -11.19
C HIS A 53 -9.85 -8.01 -10.08
N PHE A 54 -9.11 -7.75 -9.01
CA PHE A 54 -9.07 -8.60 -7.85
C PHE A 54 -10.39 -8.61 -7.10
N ARG A 55 -11.23 -7.56 -7.14
CA ARG A 55 -12.59 -7.61 -6.57
C ARG A 55 -13.46 -8.71 -7.18
N LYS A 56 -13.33 -8.99 -8.48
CA LYS A 56 -14.03 -10.11 -9.13
C LYS A 56 -13.58 -11.48 -8.61
N HIS A 57 -12.35 -11.60 -8.12
CA HIS A 57 -11.83 -12.81 -7.46
C HIS A 57 -11.95 -12.76 -5.93
N ALA A 58 -12.03 -11.56 -5.34
CA ALA A 58 -12.10 -11.33 -3.91
C ALA A 58 -13.48 -11.66 -3.37
N ASP A 59 -14.54 -11.65 -4.18
CA ASP A 59 -15.85 -12.17 -3.77
C ASP A 59 -15.77 -13.65 -3.33
N ALA A 60 -14.87 -14.44 -3.93
CA ALA A 60 -14.64 -15.82 -3.51
C ALA A 60 -13.93 -15.91 -2.14
N ASN A 61 -12.98 -15.01 -1.87
CA ASN A 61 -12.28 -14.95 -0.57
C ASN A 61 -13.07 -14.22 0.53
N ALA A 62 -13.90 -13.25 0.17
CA ALA A 62 -14.78 -12.52 1.08
C ALA A 62 -15.81 -13.45 1.71
N ARG A 63 -16.34 -14.42 0.93
CA ARG A 63 -17.21 -15.48 1.47
C ARG A 63 -16.48 -16.36 2.49
N ARG A 64 -15.20 -16.68 2.26
CA ARG A 64 -14.39 -17.46 3.21
C ARG A 64 -14.13 -16.68 4.50
N HIS A 65 -13.79 -15.40 4.39
CA HIS A 65 -13.55 -14.56 5.56
C HIS A 65 -14.84 -14.29 6.35
N ALA A 66 -15.98 -14.10 5.68
CA ALA A 66 -17.29 -13.95 6.33
C ALA A 66 -17.69 -15.22 7.09
N ALA A 67 -17.41 -16.40 6.54
CA ALA A 67 -17.66 -17.67 7.23
C ALA A 67 -16.77 -17.85 8.48
N ILE A 68 -15.52 -17.36 8.44
CA ILE A 68 -14.60 -17.40 9.59
C ILE A 68 -15.05 -16.38 10.66
N ALA A 69 -15.41 -15.16 10.25
CA ALA A 69 -15.91 -14.13 11.14
C ALA A 69 -17.20 -14.58 11.85
N ALA A 70 -18.15 -15.17 11.12
CA ALA A 70 -19.38 -15.70 11.71
C ALA A 70 -19.13 -16.78 12.77
N ARG A 71 -18.07 -17.60 12.62
CA ARG A 71 -17.68 -18.60 13.63
C ARG A 71 -16.99 -17.97 14.83
N ALA A 72 -16.15 -16.96 14.61
CA ALA A 72 -15.50 -16.21 15.68
C ALA A 72 -16.55 -15.46 16.53
N ASP A 73 -17.57 -14.87 15.91
CA ASP A 73 -18.66 -14.19 16.61
C ASP A 73 -19.51 -15.15 17.46
N GLN A 74 -19.73 -16.39 16.98
CA GLN A 74 -20.40 -17.42 17.77
C GLN A 74 -19.59 -17.84 19.00
N GLN A 75 -18.29 -18.04 18.84
CA GLN A 75 -17.38 -18.34 19.96
C GLN A 75 -17.31 -17.18 20.95
N HIS A 76 -17.26 -15.94 20.46
CA HIS A 76 -17.28 -14.74 21.29
C HIS A 76 -18.58 -14.63 22.09
N HIS A 77 -19.73 -14.96 21.50
CA HIS A 77 -21.01 -15.05 22.19
C HIS A 77 -21.11 -16.19 23.23
N TRP A 78 -20.34 -17.26 23.09
CA TRP A 78 -20.26 -18.33 24.10
C TRP A 78 -19.40 -17.93 25.29
N VAL A 79 -18.29 -17.23 25.04
CA VAL A 79 -17.44 -16.65 26.09
C VAL A 79 -18.20 -15.63 26.93
N LEU A 80 -18.97 -14.74 26.28
CA LEU A 80 -19.77 -13.72 27.00
C LEU A 80 -20.93 -14.31 27.81
N ARG A 81 -21.42 -15.50 27.44
CA ARG A 81 -22.45 -16.23 28.20
C ARG A 81 -21.90 -17.07 29.35
N GLY A 82 -20.58 -17.08 29.56
CA GLY A 82 -19.94 -17.89 30.60
C GLY A 82 -20.08 -19.40 30.36
N ASP A 83 -20.31 -19.81 29.11
CA ASP A 83 -20.41 -21.22 28.73
C ASP A 83 -18.97 -21.77 28.55
N ASP A 84 -18.63 -22.82 29.31
CA ASP A 84 -17.31 -23.49 29.28
C ASP A 84 -16.89 -23.94 27.86
N ARG A 85 -17.84 -24.02 26.91
CA ARG A 85 -17.60 -24.27 25.47
C ARG A 85 -16.86 -23.14 24.75
N GLY A 86 -16.89 -21.91 25.27
CA GLY A 86 -16.21 -20.76 24.69
C GLY A 86 -14.68 -20.79 24.82
N ILE A 87 -14.16 -21.47 25.85
CA ILE A 87 -12.71 -21.57 26.12
C ILE A 87 -12.12 -22.87 25.55
N TYR A 88 -12.85 -23.99 25.60
CA TYR A 88 -12.32 -25.31 25.26
C TYR A 88 -12.90 -25.93 23.97
N GLY A 89 -13.87 -25.27 23.33
CA GLY A 89 -14.62 -25.85 22.21
C GLY A 89 -15.63 -26.92 22.65
N THR A 90 -16.43 -27.43 21.71
CA THR A 90 -17.48 -28.43 21.99
C THR A 90 -16.91 -29.75 22.53
N GLU A 91 -15.76 -30.19 22.01
CA GLU A 91 -15.12 -31.43 22.45
C GLU A 91 -14.45 -31.30 23.83
N GLY A 92 -13.83 -30.15 24.12
CA GLY A 92 -13.18 -29.92 25.42
C GLY A 92 -14.15 -29.73 26.58
N ALA A 93 -15.34 -29.16 26.31
CA ALA A 93 -16.39 -29.02 27.33
C ALA A 93 -16.96 -30.37 27.79
N GLU A 94 -17.03 -31.37 26.90
CA GLU A 94 -17.56 -32.70 27.21
C GLU A 94 -16.60 -33.50 28.10
N ILE A 95 -15.29 -33.39 27.85
CA ILE A 95 -14.24 -34.01 28.67
C ILE A 95 -14.24 -33.40 30.09
N MET A 96 -14.35 -32.08 30.22
CA MET A 96 -14.42 -31.41 31.52
C MET A 96 -15.68 -31.78 32.31
N HIS A 97 -16.79 -32.05 31.62
CA HIS A 97 -18.01 -32.48 32.30
C HIS A 97 -17.90 -33.91 32.86
N GLN A 98 -17.20 -34.80 32.16
CA GLN A 98 -16.93 -36.16 32.62
C GLN A 98 -15.97 -36.19 33.82
N LEU A 99 -14.88 -35.41 33.79
CA LEU A 99 -13.95 -35.28 34.91
C LEU A 99 -14.66 -34.77 36.19
N ARG A 100 -15.48 -33.73 36.06
CA ARG A 100 -16.26 -33.17 37.17
C ARG A 100 -17.26 -34.18 37.77
N ARG A 101 -17.87 -35.02 36.93
CA ARG A 101 -18.80 -36.07 37.37
C ARG A 101 -18.09 -37.17 38.17
N ILE A 102 -16.88 -37.55 37.74
CA ILE A 102 -16.09 -38.60 38.41
C ILE A 102 -15.65 -38.16 39.80
N ASP A 103 -15.23 -36.90 39.96
CA ASP A 103 -14.81 -36.35 41.26
C ASP A 103 -15.96 -36.26 42.27
N SER A 104 -17.19 -36.02 41.81
CA SER A 104 -18.39 -35.96 42.68
C SER A 104 -18.92 -37.32 43.14
N ALA A 105 -18.39 -38.42 42.62
CA ALA A 105 -18.81 -39.78 42.93
C ALA A 105 -17.87 -40.51 43.90
N ARG A 106 -16.91 -39.78 44.48
CA ARG A 106 -15.96 -40.25 45.49
C ARG A 106 -16.23 -39.60 46.84
#